data_AF-S4RDE4-F1
#
_entry.id   AF-S4RDE4-F1
#
_cell.length_a   1.000
_cell.length_b   1.000
_cell.length_c   1.000
_cell.angle_alpha   90.00
_cell.angle_beta   90.00
_cell.angle_gamma   90.00
#
_symmetry.space_group_name_H-M   'P 1'
#
loop_
_entity.id
_entity.type
_entity.pdbx_description
1 polymer ?
#
loop_
_entity_poly.entity_id
_entity_poly.type
_entity_poly.pdbx_seq_one_letter_code
_entity_poly.pdbx_strand_id
1 'polypeptide(L)'
;LVGSTMASDRQAIWARKRLFFLTPHLMKNDLCSEACPAAAVKCLVVDEAHKAMGNYSYCQVVKQLVGYSRQFRVLALSATPGSDRQSVQQVLNNLLISRVELRSEDSPDILPYSHERVVEKIVVELDEELSAIRVQYLKVQLPRSSLLFHKNVLMRHRIKTL
;
A
#
# COMPACT_ATOMS: atom_id res chain seq x y z
N LEU A 1 15.81 3.21 -13.23
CA LEU A 1 15.41 2.74 -14.57
C LEU A 1 13.97 3.18 -14.75
N VAL A 2 13.66 4.00 -15.75
CA VAL A 2 12.34 4.61 -15.92
C VAL A 2 11.72 4.16 -17.24
N GLY A 3 10.39 4.20 -17.34
CA GLY A 3 9.65 3.69 -18.50
C GLY A 3 9.99 4.35 -19.84
N SER A 4 10.61 5.54 -19.83
CA SER A 4 11.07 6.24 -21.04
C SER A 4 12.40 5.72 -21.59
N THR A 5 13.11 4.83 -20.89
CA THR A 5 14.34 4.22 -21.41
C THR A 5 14.01 3.18 -22.48
N MET A 6 14.59 3.31 -23.67
CA MET A 6 14.42 2.37 -24.79
C MET A 6 14.77 0.94 -24.36
N ALA A 7 14.00 -0.03 -24.83
CA ALA A 7 14.15 -1.43 -24.43
C ALA A 7 15.54 -2.00 -24.73
N SER A 8 16.15 -1.60 -25.86
CA SER A 8 17.51 -1.97 -26.26
C SER A 8 18.56 -1.61 -25.21
N ASP A 9 18.40 -0.46 -24.57
CA ASP A 9 19.41 0.08 -23.66
C ASP A 9 19.25 -0.53 -22.25
N ARG A 10 18.06 -1.04 -21.92
CA ARG A 10 17.76 -1.60 -20.60
C ARG A 10 18.63 -2.81 -20.28
N GLN A 11 18.89 -3.69 -21.25
CA GLN A 11 19.74 -4.87 -21.03
C GLN A 11 21.19 -4.49 -20.70
N ALA A 12 21.75 -3.50 -21.41
CA ALA A 12 23.08 -2.97 -21.11
C ALA A 12 23.13 -2.31 -19.72
N ILE A 13 22.07 -1.61 -19.33
CA ILE A 13 21.96 -1.00 -18.00
C ILE A 13 21.86 -2.07 -16.90
N TRP A 14 21.08 -3.13 -17.10
CA TRP A 14 20.98 -4.27 -16.19
C TRP A 14 22.33 -4.97 -15.98
N ALA A 15 23.14 -5.10 -17.04
CA ALA A 15 24.47 -5.70 -16.95
C ALA A 15 25.50 -4.79 -16.24
N ARG A 16 25.41 -3.47 -16.43
CA ARG A 16 26.42 -2.52 -15.92
C ARG A 16 26.15 -2.04 -14.48
N LYS A 17 24.88 -1.97 -14.06
CA LYS A 17 24.48 -1.40 -12.77
C LYS A 17 24.10 -2.50 -11.78
N ARG A 18 24.11 -2.16 -10.49
CA ARG A 18 23.86 -3.12 -9.39
C ARG A 18 22.64 -2.77 -8.54
N LEU A 19 22.22 -1.50 -8.55
CA LEU A 19 21.09 -1.00 -7.80
C LEU A 19 20.12 -0.30 -8.76
N PHE A 20 18.84 -0.60 -8.61
CA PHE A 20 17.81 -0.10 -9.50
C PHE A 20 16.58 0.34 -8.70
N PHE A 21 16.11 1.55 -9.00
CA PHE A 21 14.78 2.02 -8.62
C PHE A 21 13.92 2.00 -9.87
N LEU A 22 12.77 1.34 -9.77
CA LEU A 22 11.90 1.07 -10.92
C LEU A 22 10.48 0.75 -10.44
N THR A 23 9.51 0.97 -11.32
CA THR A 23 8.12 0.62 -11.05
C THR A 23 7.92 -0.89 -11.28
N PRO A 24 7.00 -1.53 -10.54
CA PRO A 24 6.79 -2.98 -10.66
C PRO A 24 6.32 -3.42 -12.06
N HIS A 25 5.62 -2.55 -12.79
CA HIS A 25 5.23 -2.79 -14.18
C HIS A 25 6.45 -2.89 -15.10
N LEU A 26 7.46 -2.04 -14.91
CA LEU A 26 8.70 -2.10 -15.70
C LEU A 26 9.47 -3.38 -15.39
N MET A 27 9.60 -3.73 -14.11
CA MET A 27 10.27 -4.99 -13.73
C MET A 27 9.61 -6.20 -14.35
N LYS A 28 8.28 -6.28 -14.27
CA LYS A 28 7.50 -7.38 -14.85
C LYS A 28 7.77 -7.50 -16.35
N ASN A 29 7.75 -6.37 -17.07
CA ASN A 29 7.97 -6.38 -18.51
C ASN A 29 9.40 -6.82 -18.86
N ASP A 30 10.41 -6.32 -18.15
CA ASP A 30 11.81 -6.68 -18.38
C ASP A 30 12.12 -8.14 -17.99
N LEU A 31 11.41 -8.71 -17.01
CA LEU A 31 11.47 -10.13 -16.69
C LEU A 31 10.81 -10.98 -17.78
N CYS A 32 9.64 -10.56 -18.30
CA CYS A 32 8.99 -11.25 -19.41
C CYS A 32 9.80 -11.21 -20.71
N SER A 33 10.52 -10.13 -20.98
CA SER A 33 11.32 -9.96 -22.19
C SER A 33 12.77 -10.42 -22.02
N GLU A 34 13.11 -11.09 -20.91
CA GLU A 34 14.45 -11.57 -20.57
C GLU A 34 15.56 -10.49 -20.58
N ALA A 35 15.18 -9.21 -20.51
CA ALA A 35 16.11 -8.10 -20.44
C ALA A 35 16.72 -7.97 -19.03
N CYS A 36 15.96 -8.36 -18.00
CA CYS A 36 16.42 -8.43 -16.62
C CYS A 36 17.01 -9.83 -16.33
N PRO A 37 18.28 -9.92 -15.86
CA PRO A 37 18.88 -11.19 -15.47
C PRO A 37 18.29 -11.67 -14.13
N ALA A 38 17.13 -12.33 -14.18
CA ALA A 38 16.36 -12.74 -13.01
C ALA A 38 17.17 -13.55 -11.98
N ALA A 39 18.03 -14.47 -12.43
CA ALA A 39 18.88 -15.29 -11.56
C ALA A 39 19.97 -14.50 -10.81
N ALA A 40 20.32 -13.31 -11.29
CA ALA A 40 21.30 -12.43 -10.67
C ALA A 40 20.68 -11.52 -9.59
N VAL A 41 19.36 -11.42 -9.51
CA VAL A 41 18.67 -10.60 -8.50
C VAL A 41 18.85 -11.23 -7.13
N LYS A 42 19.48 -10.49 -6.20
CA LYS A 42 19.75 -10.95 -4.82
C LYS A 42 18.83 -10.34 -3.78
N CYS A 43 18.31 -9.15 -4.02
CA CYS A 43 17.39 -8.48 -3.11
C CYS A 43 16.32 -7.72 -3.89
N LEU A 44 15.07 -7.89 -3.48
CA LEU A 44 13.92 -7.14 -3.94
C LEU A 44 13.36 -6.34 -2.77
N VAL A 45 13.34 -5.02 -2.90
CA VAL A 45 12.69 -4.12 -1.94
C VAL A 45 11.35 -3.69 -2.52
N VAL A 46 10.27 -3.95 -1.81
CA VAL A 46 8.91 -3.58 -2.19
C VAL A 46 8.44 -2.47 -1.26
N ASP A 47 8.27 -1.29 -1.82
CA ASP A 47 7.65 -0.16 -1.13
C ASP A 47 6.13 -0.20 -1.29
N GLU A 48 5.42 0.30 -0.28
CA GLU A 48 3.96 0.20 -0.16
C GLU A 48 3.45 -1.24 -0.30
N ALA A 49 4.07 -2.15 0.45
CA ALA A 49 3.83 -3.59 0.34
C ALA A 49 2.37 -4.00 0.54
N HIS A 50 1.55 -3.16 1.18
CA HIS A 50 0.11 -3.35 1.27
C HIS A 50 -0.60 -3.45 -0.09
N LYS A 51 0.02 -2.96 -1.18
CA LYS A 51 -0.49 -3.09 -2.55
C LYS A 51 -0.28 -4.48 -3.14
N ALA A 52 0.49 -5.36 -2.50
CA ALA A 52 0.75 -6.73 -2.96
C ALA A 52 -0.44 -7.68 -2.69
N MET A 53 -1.63 -7.27 -3.12
CA MET A 53 -2.87 -8.03 -3.05
C MET A 53 -3.42 -8.31 -4.46
N GLY A 54 -4.16 -9.40 -4.59
CA GLY A 54 -4.76 -9.79 -5.88
C GLY A 54 -3.72 -9.94 -7.01
N ASN A 55 -4.04 -9.37 -8.18
CA ASN A 55 -3.25 -9.45 -9.41
C ASN A 55 -2.27 -8.28 -9.61
N TYR A 56 -1.88 -7.60 -8.53
CA TYR A 56 -0.94 -6.48 -8.64
C TYR A 56 0.43 -6.94 -9.17
N SER A 57 1.14 -6.03 -9.84
CA SER A 57 2.41 -6.33 -10.52
C SER A 57 3.51 -6.81 -9.56
N TYR A 58 3.48 -6.42 -8.28
CA TYR A 58 4.38 -6.99 -7.24
C TYR A 58 4.28 -8.52 -7.14
N CYS A 59 3.06 -9.06 -7.08
CA CYS A 59 2.83 -10.50 -6.96
C CYS A 59 3.39 -11.25 -8.18
N GLN A 60 3.25 -10.66 -9.37
CA GLN A 60 3.74 -11.25 -10.61
C GLN A 60 5.27 -11.26 -10.67
N VAL A 61 5.92 -10.16 -10.26
CA VAL A 61 7.38 -10.05 -10.18
C VAL A 61 7.96 -11.11 -9.25
N VAL A 62 7.42 -11.26 -8.03
CA VAL A 62 7.89 -12.27 -7.07
C VAL A 62 7.71 -13.67 -7.62
N LYS A 63 6.53 -14.00 -8.17
CA LYS A 63 6.27 -15.30 -8.79
C LYS A 63 7.24 -15.62 -9.93
N GLN A 64 7.53 -14.65 -10.79
CA GLN A 64 8.50 -14.83 -11.87
C GLN A 64 9.90 -15.07 -11.33
N LEU A 65 10.39 -14.23 -10.39
CA LEU A 65 11.71 -14.38 -9.80
C LEU A 65 11.89 -15.77 -9.14
N VAL A 66 10.89 -16.25 -8.41
CA VAL A 66 10.88 -17.58 -7.78
C VAL A 66 11.00 -18.71 -8.82
N GLY A 67 10.45 -18.50 -10.02
CA GLY A 67 10.58 -19.44 -11.14
C GLY A 67 12.02 -19.60 -11.64
N TYR A 68 12.84 -18.56 -11.53
CA TYR A 68 14.26 -18.59 -11.93
C TYR A 68 15.20 -18.96 -10.79
N SER A 69 14.98 -18.41 -9.59
CA SER A 69 15.83 -18.64 -8.44
C SER A 69 15.08 -18.39 -7.13
N ARG A 70 15.35 -19.23 -6.13
CA ARG A 70 14.88 -18.99 -4.74
C ARG A 70 15.95 -18.33 -3.86
N GLN A 71 17.11 -18.02 -4.42
CA GLN A 71 18.24 -17.44 -3.69
C GLN A 71 18.22 -15.91 -3.74
N PHE A 72 17.14 -15.30 -3.24
CA PHE A 72 17.01 -13.86 -3.11
C PHE A 72 16.24 -13.50 -1.84
N ARG A 73 16.44 -12.28 -1.35
CA ARG A 73 15.75 -11.73 -0.18
C ARG A 73 14.66 -10.75 -0.62
N VAL A 74 13.47 -10.87 -0.04
CA VAL A 74 12.42 -9.86 -0.15
C VAL A 74 12.39 -9.00 1.11
N LEU A 75 12.41 -7.68 0.94
CA LEU A 75 12.16 -6.70 2.00
C LEU A 75 10.90 -5.93 1.63
N ALA A 76 9.91 -5.93 2.51
CA ALA A 76 8.62 -5.30 2.30
C ALA A 76 8.45 -4.15 3.29
N LEU A 77 8.26 -2.94 2.78
CA LEU A 77 8.05 -1.73 3.56
C LEU A 77 6.57 -1.34 3.47
N SER A 78 5.92 -1.14 4.61
CA SER A 78 4.54 -0.64 4.66
C SER A 78 4.23 -0.06 6.02
N ALA A 79 3.53 1.07 6.05
CA ALA A 79 2.95 1.61 7.28
C ALA A 79 1.81 0.72 7.81
N THR A 80 1.00 0.17 6.90
CA THR A 80 -0.15 -0.68 7.24
C THR A 80 -0.25 -1.83 6.23
N PRO A 81 0.11 -3.07 6.56
CA PRO A 81 0.11 -4.18 5.59
C PRO A 81 -1.29 -4.63 5.15
N GLY A 82 -2.36 -4.22 5.83
CA GLY A 82 -3.74 -4.54 5.51
C GLY A 82 -4.71 -4.06 6.59
N SER A 83 -6.01 -4.03 6.28
CA SER A 83 -7.09 -3.62 7.21
C SER A 83 -7.60 -4.74 8.11
N ASP A 84 -7.36 -5.99 7.72
CA ASP A 84 -7.83 -7.19 8.41
C ASP A 84 -6.79 -8.32 8.32
N ARG A 85 -6.95 -9.35 9.16
CA ARG A 85 -6.00 -10.46 9.23
C ARG A 85 -5.85 -11.21 7.90
N GLN A 86 -6.91 -11.32 7.09
CA GLN A 86 -6.84 -12.03 5.81
C GLN A 86 -6.03 -11.25 4.79
N SER A 87 -6.26 -9.94 4.68
CA SER A 87 -5.50 -9.04 3.81
C SER A 87 -4.01 -9.04 4.14
N VAL A 88 -3.65 -8.97 5.44
CA VAL A 88 -2.26 -9.04 5.89
C VAL A 88 -1.65 -10.39 5.51
N GLN A 89 -2.34 -11.51 5.79
CA GLN A 89 -1.84 -12.84 5.44
C GLN A 89 -1.62 -12.99 3.93
N GLN A 90 -2.49 -12.41 3.11
CA GLN A 90 -2.38 -12.43 1.66
C GLN A 90 -1.11 -11.70 1.20
N VAL A 91 -0.81 -10.52 1.75
CA VAL A 91 0.42 -9.78 1.45
C VAL A 91 1.66 -10.59 1.83
N LEU A 92 1.69 -11.17 3.03
CA LEU A 92 2.81 -11.99 3.50
C LEU A 92 3.06 -13.19 2.57
N ASN A 93 2.00 -13.90 2.19
CA ASN A 93 2.09 -15.06 1.31
C ASN A 93 2.55 -14.66 -0.11
N ASN A 94 2.02 -13.56 -0.65
CA ASN A 94 2.34 -13.11 -2.00
C ASN A 94 3.80 -12.65 -2.13
N LEU A 95 4.36 -12.06 -1.08
CA LEU A 95 5.73 -11.55 -1.05
C LEU A 95 6.73 -12.54 -0.43
N LEU A 96 6.27 -13.74 -0.03
CA LEU A 96 7.09 -14.77 0.63
C LEU A 96 7.78 -14.28 1.91
N ILE A 97 7.06 -13.49 2.72
CA ILE A 97 7.58 -12.93 3.96
C ILE A 97 7.49 -13.97 5.08
N SER A 98 8.63 -14.31 5.67
CA SER A 98 8.73 -15.25 6.79
C SER A 98 8.77 -14.57 8.17
N ARG A 99 9.16 -13.29 8.22
CA ARG A 99 9.32 -12.53 9.46
C ARG A 99 8.76 -11.13 9.26
N VAL A 100 7.95 -10.70 10.22
CA VAL A 100 7.38 -9.35 10.27
C VAL A 100 7.99 -8.64 11.46
N GLU A 101 8.49 -7.43 11.23
CA GLU A 101 8.97 -6.55 12.30
C GLU A 101 8.04 -5.36 12.38
N LEU A 102 7.34 -5.23 13.51
CA LEU A 102 6.43 -4.13 13.78
C LEU A 102 7.13 -3.14 14.70
N ARG A 103 6.95 -1.86 14.39
CA ARG A 103 7.42 -0.73 15.17
C ARG A 103 6.32 0.31 15.23
N SER A 104 6.05 0.80 16.43
CA SER A 104 5.12 1.88 16.74
C SER A 104 5.87 3.05 17.35
N GLU A 105 5.21 4.21 17.43
CA GLU A 105 5.76 5.40 18.09
C GLU A 105 6.10 5.15 19.58
N ASP A 106 5.37 4.22 20.22
CA ASP A 106 5.59 3.80 21.61
C ASP A 106 6.71 2.75 21.77
N SER A 107 7.34 2.30 20.69
CA SER A 107 8.37 1.27 20.76
C SER A 107 9.63 1.81 21.48
N PRO A 108 10.28 1.03 22.35
CA PRO A 108 11.37 1.52 23.21
C PRO A 108 12.59 1.99 22.42
N ASP A 109 12.79 1.49 21.21
CA ASP A 109 13.83 1.91 20.28
C ASP A 109 13.49 3.18 19.48
N ILE A 110 12.23 3.62 19.51
CA ILE A 110 11.72 4.82 18.79
C ILE A 110 11.41 5.96 19.75
N LEU A 111 10.92 5.67 20.97
CA LEU A 111 10.59 6.67 22.00
C LEU A 111 11.65 7.78 22.16
N PRO A 112 12.98 7.51 22.18
CA PRO A 112 13.99 8.57 22.32
C PRO A 112 14.04 9.57 21.17
N TYR A 113 13.48 9.21 20.01
CA TYR A 113 13.44 10.02 18.79
C TYR A 113 12.04 10.53 18.48
N SER A 114 11.04 10.15 19.28
CA SER A 114 9.67 10.64 19.12
C SER A 114 9.52 12.00 19.79
N HIS A 115 9.08 12.99 19.03
CA HIS A 115 8.81 14.34 19.56
C HIS A 115 7.38 14.42 20.09
N GLU A 116 7.22 14.93 21.31
CA GLU A 116 5.90 15.15 21.88
C GLU A 116 5.11 16.16 21.04
N ARG A 117 3.93 15.75 20.58
CA ARG A 117 3.00 16.61 19.86
C ARG A 117 1.85 16.99 20.78
N VAL A 118 1.78 18.25 21.18
CA VAL A 118 0.61 18.80 21.86
C VAL A 118 -0.47 19.06 20.82
N VAL A 119 -1.59 18.34 20.90
CA VAL A 119 -2.75 18.52 20.02
C VAL A 119 -3.85 19.22 20.81
N GLU A 120 -4.05 20.51 20.55
CA GLU A 120 -5.20 21.25 21.07
C GLU A 120 -6.39 21.08 20.13
N LYS A 121 -7.43 20.40 20.61
CA LYS A 121 -8.67 20.22 19.85
C LYS A 121 -9.67 21.30 20.22
N ILE A 122 -9.80 22.32 19.38
CA ILE A 122 -10.84 23.34 19.51
C ILE A 122 -12.10 22.84 18.81
N VAL A 123 -13.13 22.54 19.59
CA VAL A 123 -14.45 22.20 19.05
C VAL A 123 -15.24 23.49 18.90
N VAL A 124 -15.55 23.85 17.65
CA VAL A 124 -16.39 25.02 17.33
C VAL A 124 -17.83 24.55 17.23
N GLU A 125 -18.70 25.09 18.07
CA GLU A 125 -20.14 24.82 17.97
C GLU A 125 -20.72 25.49 16.72
N LEU A 126 -21.68 24.81 16.10
CA LEU A 126 -22.42 25.38 14.98
C LEU A 126 -23.40 26.42 15.54
N ASP A 127 -23.48 27.57 14.88
CA ASP A 127 -24.53 28.54 15.16
C ASP A 127 -25.92 28.01 14.77
N GLU A 128 -26.97 28.71 15.19
CA GLU A 128 -28.35 28.28 14.96
C GLU A 128 -28.68 28.17 13.45
N GLU A 129 -28.12 29.05 12.62
CA GLU A 129 -28.34 29.07 11.18
C GLU A 129 -27.71 27.83 10.51
N LEU A 130 -26.44 27.55 10.77
CA LEU A 130 -25.74 26.37 10.25
C LEU A 130 -26.33 25.08 10.80
N SER A 131 -26.78 25.08 12.06
CA SER A 131 -27.49 23.95 12.65
C SER A 131 -28.83 23.71 11.92
N ALA A 132 -29.59 24.76 11.62
CA ALA A 132 -30.83 24.64 10.86
C ALA A 132 -30.59 24.10 9.44
N ILE A 133 -29.57 24.62 8.75
CA ILE A 133 -29.16 24.12 7.42
C ILE A 133 -28.73 22.65 7.51
N ARG A 134 -27.94 22.27 8.52
CA ARG A 134 -27.53 20.87 8.74
C ARG A 134 -28.73 19.96 8.93
N VAL A 135 -29.72 20.37 9.73
CA VAL A 135 -30.95 19.60 9.93
C VAL A 135 -31.73 19.45 8.61
N GLN A 136 -31.87 20.53 7.83
CA GLN A 136 -32.54 20.46 6.52
C GLN A 136 -31.79 19.56 5.53
N TYR A 137 -30.46 19.66 5.50
CA TYR A 137 -29.60 18.81 4.69
C TYR A 137 -29.77 17.33 5.06
N LEU A 138 -29.75 17.01 6.35
CA LEU A 138 -29.95 15.64 6.84
C LEU A 138 -31.35 15.11 6.52
N LYS A 139 -32.40 15.95 6.60
CA LYS A 139 -33.76 15.55 6.19
C LYS A 139 -33.84 15.13 4.73
N VAL A 140 -33.06 15.74 3.85
CA VAL A 140 -33.01 15.41 2.42
C VAL A 140 -32.07 14.22 2.14
N GLN A 141 -30.93 14.16 2.84
CA GLN A 141 -29.88 13.17 2.60
C GLN A 141 -30.21 11.80 3.21
N LEU A 142 -30.81 11.75 4.41
CA LEU A 142 -31.09 10.49 5.12
C LEU A 142 -32.09 9.58 4.37
N PRO A 143 -33.21 10.06 3.81
CA PRO A 143 -34.12 9.21 3.04
C PRO A 143 -33.51 8.65 1.74
N ARG A 144 -32.57 9.39 1.13
CA ARG A 144 -31.89 8.96 -0.10
C ARG A 144 -30.77 7.96 0.19
N SER A 145 -30.04 8.18 1.28
CA SER A 145 -28.98 7.28 1.71
C SER A 145 -29.51 6.03 2.41
N SER A 146 -30.69 6.07 3.04
CA SER A 146 -31.34 4.89 3.65
C SER A 146 -31.59 3.77 2.65
N LEU A 147 -31.98 4.09 1.41
CA LEU A 147 -32.12 3.11 0.33
C LEU A 147 -30.79 2.43 0.00
N LEU A 148 -29.70 3.21 -0.01
CA LEU A 148 -28.36 2.72 -0.30
C LEU A 148 -27.76 1.92 0.87
N PHE A 149 -28.12 2.28 2.12
CA PHE A 149 -27.81 1.47 3.30
C PHE A 149 -28.55 0.13 3.26
N HIS A 150 -29.85 0.12 2.92
CA HIS A 150 -30.63 -1.12 2.79
C HIS A 150 -30.10 -2.03 1.68
N LYS A 151 -29.56 -1.45 0.60
CA LYS A 151 -28.94 -2.19 -0.50
C LYS A 151 -27.45 -2.51 -0.26
N ASN A 152 -26.90 -2.25 0.92
CA ASN A 152 -25.48 -2.42 1.26
C ASN A 152 -24.50 -1.72 0.30
N VAL A 153 -24.93 -0.66 -0.36
CA VAL A 153 -24.08 0.15 -1.25
C VAL A 153 -23.27 1.18 -0.45
N LEU A 154 -23.82 1.68 0.67
CA LEU A 154 -23.13 2.57 1.60
C LEU A 154 -22.91 1.87 2.94
N MET A 155 -21.70 1.99 3.51
CA MET A 155 -21.35 1.46 4.83
C MET A 155 -21.79 2.44 5.94
N ARG A 156 -22.51 1.97 6.97
CA ARG A 156 -23.04 2.78 8.10
C ARG A 156 -21.98 3.44 8.99
N HIS A 157 -20.69 3.24 8.76
CA HIS A 157 -19.62 3.49 9.74
C HIS A 157 -19.29 4.98 10.01
N ARG A 158 -20.02 5.96 9.47
CA ARG A 158 -19.73 7.40 9.68
C ARG A 158 -20.90 8.26 10.15
N ILE A 159 -21.98 7.68 10.67
CA ILE A 159 -23.12 8.44 11.25
C ILE A 159 -23.22 8.23 12.77
N LYS A 160 -22.09 8.01 13.46
CA LYS A 160 -22.07 8.00 14.94
C LYS A 160 -21.70 9.36 15.54
N THR A 161 -21.46 10.37 14.71
CA THR A 161 -21.04 11.72 15.14
C THR A 161 -21.78 12.83 14.40
N LEU A 162 -23.01 12.54 13.95
CA LEU A 162 -23.94 13.55 13.42
C LEU A 162 -25.08 13.79 14.42
#